data_AF-A0A369UT64-F1
#
_entry.id   AF-A0A369UT64-F1
#
_cell.length_a   1.000
_cell.length_b   1.000
_cell.length_c   1.000
_cell.angle_alpha   90.00
_cell.angle_beta   90.00
_cell.angle_gamma   90.00
#
_symmetry.space_group_name_H-M   'P 1'
#
loop_
_entity.id
_entity.type
_entity.pdbx_description
1 polymer ?
#
loop_
_entity_poly.entity_id
_entity_poly.type
_entity_poly.pdbx_seq_one_letter_code
_entity_poly.pdbx_strand_id
1 'polypeptide(L)'
;MSSKDNADYLMEMATREGIQGHKELSNFMGQMQVESGGYSHMSENLNYSGKRLLEVFPGRNGMNDIAAANKVAAGGPEAVANEIYGGQWGKVNLGNTEPGDGWKYHGRGYVQLTGRANYESTGKELGLDLVNHPELAENREVAAKIAIHYWKDRVVPNHHQDDVKAACHDINGGYKGLSDRRTAAAAWESKLEHGYVPGAPAPASPAAPGNHGSTDNNRHLQQMLNQHGYHDAAGHPLKADGDYGARTKQAVEAFQREQHLKVDGVAGPATMHRLEALTQHAGTKPEQSAPRLDQASHPDNAMYKQALTAVHQLDAQHQRTPDQHSNNLAAALVVAARRDGMTQINHVVLNDDASRAYAVQGDLNSPHKRIADVATRQATATSVEQSSQALQQAAAPKQPDQAQAPVLLQPTQQTASPAPSR
;
A
#
# COMPACT_ATOMS: atom_id res chain seq x y z
N MET A 1 11.99 -18.36 5.42
CA MET A 1 13.09 -17.54 5.98
C MET A 1 12.61 -16.11 5.98
N SER A 2 12.73 -15.38 7.09
CA SER A 2 12.18 -14.03 7.17
C SER A 2 13.06 -13.02 6.43
N SER A 3 12.50 -11.86 6.06
CA SER A 3 13.28 -10.73 5.54
C SER A 3 14.39 -10.30 6.50
N LYS A 4 14.14 -10.35 7.81
CA LYS A 4 15.14 -10.07 8.84
C LYS A 4 16.29 -11.07 8.79
N ASP A 5 16.01 -12.37 8.68
CA ASP A 5 17.06 -13.41 8.64
C ASP A 5 17.97 -13.25 7.41
N ASN A 6 17.40 -12.81 6.29
CA ASN A 6 18.15 -12.52 5.07
C ASN A 6 19.03 -11.27 5.22
N ALA A 7 18.46 -10.19 5.77
CA ALA A 7 19.19 -8.95 6.04
C ALA A 7 20.36 -9.18 7.01
N ASP A 8 20.11 -9.90 8.11
CA ASP A 8 21.11 -10.23 9.12
C ASP A 8 22.27 -11.03 8.53
N TYR A 9 21.93 -12.09 7.79
CA TYR A 9 22.92 -12.93 7.14
C TYR A 9 23.77 -12.13 6.13
N LEU A 10 23.12 -11.31 5.30
CA LEU A 10 23.82 -10.51 4.30
C LEU A 10 24.77 -9.50 4.94
N MET A 11 24.32 -8.82 6.00
CA MET A 11 25.16 -7.88 6.75
C MET A 11 26.37 -8.59 7.36
N GLU A 12 26.17 -9.73 8.02
CA GLU A 12 27.25 -10.51 8.63
C GLU A 12 28.30 -10.94 7.58
N MET A 13 27.85 -11.40 6.42
CA MET A 13 28.76 -11.79 5.33
C MET A 13 29.49 -10.59 4.75
N ALA A 14 28.80 -9.47 4.51
CA ALA A 14 29.41 -8.25 3.98
C ALA A 14 30.53 -7.74 4.91
N THR A 15 30.27 -7.71 6.22
CA THR A 15 31.27 -7.31 7.22
C THR A 15 32.47 -8.27 7.26
N ARG A 16 32.23 -9.59 7.21
CA ARG A 16 33.32 -10.59 7.13
C ARG A 16 34.18 -10.42 5.88
N GLU A 17 33.55 -10.05 4.77
CA GLU A 17 34.20 -9.84 3.48
C GLU A 17 34.83 -8.45 3.34
N GLY A 18 34.89 -7.65 4.42
CA GLY A 18 35.65 -6.40 4.47
C GLY A 18 34.82 -5.12 4.25
N ILE A 19 33.50 -5.22 4.10
CA ILE A 19 32.58 -4.06 4.05
C ILE A 19 32.29 -3.63 5.50
N GLN A 20 33.25 -2.95 6.12
CA GLN A 20 33.24 -2.66 7.57
C GLN A 20 32.95 -1.19 7.92
N GLY A 21 33.16 -0.27 6.98
CA GLY A 21 32.84 1.14 7.19
C GLY A 21 31.34 1.33 7.40
N HIS A 22 30.93 2.04 8.45
CA HIS A 22 29.51 2.23 8.76
C HIS A 22 28.73 2.81 7.57
N LYS A 23 29.30 3.80 6.86
CA LYS A 23 28.66 4.44 5.70
C LYS A 23 28.55 3.49 4.52
N GLU A 24 29.66 2.87 4.14
CA GLU A 24 29.68 1.87 3.07
C GLU A 24 28.71 0.71 3.34
N LEU A 25 28.77 0.09 4.53
CA LEU A 25 27.91 -1.03 4.89
C LEU A 25 26.43 -0.61 4.88
N SER A 26 26.12 0.61 5.34
CA SER A 26 24.76 1.13 5.29
C SER A 26 24.27 1.37 3.86
N ASN A 27 25.13 1.90 2.99
CA ASN A 27 24.83 2.08 1.59
C ASN A 27 24.62 0.72 0.91
N PHE A 28 25.54 -0.21 1.06
CA PHE A 28 25.44 -1.58 0.55
C PHE A 28 24.11 -2.23 0.97
N MET A 29 23.81 -2.27 2.27
CA MET A 29 22.56 -2.83 2.77
C MET A 29 21.35 -2.07 2.22
N GLY A 30 21.39 -0.74 2.18
CA GLY A 30 20.32 0.09 1.63
C GLY A 30 19.99 -0.22 0.16
N GLN A 31 21.02 -0.43 -0.67
CA GLN A 31 20.84 -0.82 -2.07
C GLN A 31 20.19 -2.20 -2.17
N MET A 32 20.74 -3.19 -1.45
CA MET A 32 20.24 -4.57 -1.47
C MET A 32 18.81 -4.67 -0.93
N GLN A 33 18.45 -3.84 0.05
CA GLN A 33 17.08 -3.74 0.55
C GLN A 33 16.11 -3.34 -0.56
N VAL A 34 16.46 -2.36 -1.39
CA VAL A 34 15.59 -1.87 -2.46
C VAL A 34 15.50 -2.91 -3.59
N GLU A 35 16.63 -3.45 -4.04
CA GLU A 35 16.66 -4.44 -5.13
C GLU A 35 15.87 -5.72 -4.82
N SER A 36 15.90 -6.17 -3.57
CA SER A 36 15.25 -7.42 -3.15
C SER A 36 13.86 -7.23 -2.54
N GLY A 37 13.29 -6.02 -2.66
CA GLY A 37 11.98 -5.69 -2.09
C GLY A 37 11.93 -5.96 -0.57
N GLY A 38 12.90 -5.46 0.17
CA GLY A 38 13.00 -5.62 1.62
C GLY A 38 13.61 -6.96 2.04
N TYR A 39 14.51 -7.55 1.27
CA TYR A 39 15.14 -8.85 1.52
C TYR A 39 14.19 -10.05 1.49
N SER A 40 12.97 -9.89 0.98
CA SER A 40 11.99 -10.97 0.89
C SER A 40 11.90 -11.61 -0.50
N HIS A 41 12.40 -10.95 -1.55
CA HIS A 41 12.32 -11.43 -2.92
C HIS A 41 13.71 -11.88 -3.40
N MET A 42 13.90 -13.20 -3.52
CA MET A 42 15.14 -13.82 -4.01
C MET A 42 15.04 -14.30 -5.45
N SER A 43 13.86 -14.17 -6.07
CA SER A 43 13.57 -14.60 -7.43
C SER A 43 12.37 -13.80 -7.96
N GLU A 44 12.38 -13.46 -9.24
CA GLU A 44 11.25 -12.80 -9.89
C GLU A 44 10.09 -13.77 -10.07
N ASN A 45 8.86 -13.35 -9.73
CA ASN A 45 7.68 -14.20 -9.92
C ASN A 45 7.13 -14.17 -11.37
N LEU A 46 7.51 -13.15 -12.15
CA LEU A 46 7.16 -12.90 -13.55
C LEU A 46 5.67 -13.09 -13.88
N ASN A 47 4.79 -12.84 -12.91
CA ASN A 47 3.35 -12.93 -13.10
C ASN A 47 2.81 -11.58 -13.58
N TYR A 48 2.59 -11.48 -14.89
CA TYR A 48 2.10 -10.25 -15.53
C TYR A 48 0.78 -10.48 -16.26
N SER A 49 -0.10 -9.48 -16.21
CA SER A 49 -1.20 -9.39 -17.18
C SER A 49 -0.69 -8.86 -18.52
N GLY A 50 -1.36 -9.19 -19.62
CA GLY A 50 -0.97 -8.67 -20.95
C GLY A 50 -0.99 -7.15 -21.01
N LYS A 51 -1.93 -6.49 -20.32
CA LYS A 51 -1.95 -5.03 -20.19
C LYS A 51 -0.67 -4.51 -19.50
N ARG A 52 -0.28 -5.12 -18.39
CA ARG A 52 0.92 -4.70 -17.64
C ARG A 52 2.20 -4.94 -18.44
N LEU A 53 2.26 -6.01 -19.23
CA LEU A 53 3.40 -6.27 -20.13
C LEU A 53 3.61 -5.13 -21.13
N LEU A 54 2.55 -4.65 -21.77
CA LEU A 54 2.65 -3.53 -22.73
C LEU A 54 3.03 -2.21 -22.06
N GLU A 55 2.56 -1.97 -20.84
CA GLU A 55 2.90 -0.77 -20.08
C GLU A 55 4.39 -0.72 -19.70
N VAL A 56 4.96 -1.85 -19.28
CA VAL A 56 6.32 -1.91 -18.75
C VAL A 56 7.36 -2.23 -19.84
N PHE A 57 6.97 -3.00 -20.86
CA PHE A 57 7.85 -3.49 -21.91
C PHE A 57 7.28 -3.21 -23.31
N PRO A 58 7.03 -1.94 -23.67
CA PRO A 58 6.39 -1.59 -24.93
C PRO A 58 7.22 -2.06 -26.13
N GLY A 59 6.61 -2.85 -27.01
CA GLY A 59 7.23 -3.35 -28.25
C GLY A 59 8.36 -4.36 -28.04
N ARG A 60 8.57 -4.84 -26.81
CA ARG A 60 9.60 -5.85 -26.49
C ARG A 60 9.39 -7.09 -27.36
N ASN A 61 10.44 -7.46 -28.10
CA ASN A 61 10.45 -8.63 -29.00
C ASN A 61 9.27 -8.71 -29.98
N GLY A 62 8.66 -7.57 -30.33
CA GLY A 62 7.53 -7.50 -31.26
C GLY A 62 6.15 -7.60 -30.59
N MET A 63 6.08 -7.68 -29.26
CA MET A 63 4.85 -7.56 -28.49
C MET A 63 4.30 -6.12 -28.55
N ASN A 64 3.57 -5.83 -29.62
CA ASN A 64 3.09 -4.48 -29.97
C ASN A 64 1.61 -4.23 -29.66
N ASP A 65 0.83 -5.28 -29.38
CA ASP A 65 -0.61 -5.18 -29.14
C ASP A 65 -1.09 -6.07 -27.99
N ILE A 66 -2.32 -5.81 -27.54
CA ILE A 66 -2.91 -6.47 -26.37
C ILE A 66 -3.21 -7.96 -26.61
N ALA A 67 -3.45 -8.36 -27.86
CA ALA A 67 -3.70 -9.75 -28.18
C ALA A 67 -2.42 -10.58 -28.05
N ALA A 68 -1.30 -10.07 -28.60
CA ALA A 68 0.03 -10.66 -28.43
C ALA A 68 0.43 -10.71 -26.96
N ALA A 69 0.26 -9.61 -26.22
CA ALA A 69 0.64 -9.56 -24.80
C ALA A 69 -0.21 -10.49 -23.91
N ASN A 70 -1.52 -10.59 -24.17
CA ASN A 70 -2.38 -11.56 -23.46
C ASN A 70 -2.00 -13.01 -23.78
N LYS A 71 -1.57 -13.30 -25.01
CA LYS A 71 -1.07 -14.63 -25.38
C LYS A 71 0.20 -14.99 -24.62
N VAL A 72 1.15 -14.06 -24.48
CA VAL A 72 2.36 -14.24 -23.67
C VAL A 72 1.99 -14.48 -22.20
N ALA A 73 1.15 -13.62 -21.62
CA ALA A 73 0.70 -13.74 -20.23
C ALA A 73 -0.01 -15.08 -19.96
N ALA A 74 -0.83 -15.56 -20.89
CA ALA A 74 -1.52 -16.85 -20.78
C ALA A 74 -0.55 -18.06 -20.76
N GLY A 75 0.67 -17.91 -21.28
CA GLY A 75 1.72 -18.93 -21.20
C GLY A 75 2.42 -19.01 -19.84
N GLY A 76 2.08 -18.12 -18.90
CA GLY A 76 2.62 -18.10 -17.55
C GLY A 76 4.03 -17.48 -17.44
N PRO A 77 4.65 -17.54 -16.24
CA PRO A 77 5.91 -16.87 -15.93
C PRO A 77 7.07 -17.20 -16.88
N GLU A 78 7.18 -18.46 -17.31
CA GLU A 78 8.24 -18.88 -18.24
C GLU A 78 8.07 -18.25 -19.62
N ALA A 79 6.84 -18.21 -20.17
CA ALA A 79 6.58 -17.55 -21.43
C ALA A 79 6.83 -16.05 -21.33
N VAL A 80 6.42 -15.42 -20.22
CA VAL A 80 6.71 -14.02 -19.93
C VAL A 80 8.21 -13.77 -19.90
N ALA A 81 8.98 -14.56 -19.16
CA ALA A 81 10.43 -14.43 -19.04
C ALA A 81 11.14 -14.52 -20.38
N ASN A 82 10.75 -15.51 -21.18
CA ASN A 82 11.30 -15.72 -22.51
C ASN A 82 10.94 -14.57 -23.48
N GLU A 83 9.75 -13.97 -23.33
CA GLU A 83 9.37 -12.79 -24.10
C GLU A 83 10.15 -11.54 -23.66
N ILE A 84 10.35 -11.31 -22.35
CA ILE A 84 10.98 -10.07 -21.86
C ILE A 84 12.51 -10.10 -21.94
N TYR A 85 13.11 -11.26 -21.66
CA TYR A 85 14.56 -11.42 -21.53
C TYR A 85 15.17 -12.28 -22.64
N GLY A 86 14.37 -12.93 -23.48
CA GLY A 86 14.84 -13.67 -24.65
C GLY A 86 14.85 -12.82 -25.93
N GLY A 87 14.81 -13.49 -27.07
CA GLY A 87 14.74 -12.86 -28.39
C GLY A 87 15.96 -12.00 -28.73
N GLN A 88 15.81 -11.13 -29.73
CA GLN A 88 16.91 -10.28 -30.19
C GLN A 88 17.35 -9.29 -29.11
N TRP A 89 16.40 -8.78 -28.31
CA TRP A 89 16.75 -7.88 -27.22
C TRP A 89 17.59 -8.58 -26.15
N GLY A 90 17.17 -9.77 -25.71
CA GLY A 90 17.91 -10.61 -24.76
C GLY A 90 19.31 -11.00 -25.24
N LYS A 91 19.43 -11.38 -26.51
CA LYS A 91 20.72 -11.70 -27.13
C LYS A 91 21.71 -10.54 -27.05
N VAL A 92 21.26 -9.32 -27.35
CA VAL A 92 22.12 -8.13 -27.40
C VAL A 92 22.46 -7.61 -26.00
N ASN A 93 21.50 -7.63 -25.07
CA ASN A 93 21.64 -6.94 -23.78
C ASN A 93 22.00 -7.86 -22.61
N LEU A 94 21.66 -9.15 -22.71
CA LEU A 94 21.79 -10.12 -21.62
C LEU A 94 22.64 -11.34 -21.99
N GLY A 95 23.07 -11.44 -23.25
CA GLY A 95 23.75 -12.62 -23.78
C GLY A 95 22.87 -13.85 -23.88
N ASN A 96 21.54 -13.70 -23.81
CA ASN A 96 20.59 -14.81 -23.90
C ASN A 96 20.48 -15.26 -25.37
N THR A 97 21.32 -16.21 -25.78
CA THR A 97 21.44 -16.67 -27.17
C THR A 97 20.57 -17.89 -27.49
N GLU A 98 20.17 -18.66 -26.49
CA GLU A 98 19.44 -19.91 -26.67
C GLU A 98 17.94 -19.75 -26.35
N PRO A 99 17.05 -20.52 -27.01
CA PRO A 99 15.66 -20.64 -26.59
C PRO A 99 15.55 -21.05 -25.11
N GLY A 100 14.69 -20.38 -24.35
CA GLY A 100 14.51 -20.65 -22.92
C GLY A 100 15.44 -19.87 -21.99
N ASP A 101 16.46 -19.18 -22.52
CA ASP A 101 17.41 -18.41 -21.69
C ASP A 101 16.77 -17.30 -20.88
N GLY A 102 15.69 -16.70 -21.40
CA GLY A 102 14.98 -15.65 -20.68
C GLY A 102 14.42 -16.15 -19.35
N TRP A 103 13.84 -17.35 -19.34
CA TRP A 103 13.42 -18.02 -18.11
C TRP A 103 14.61 -18.59 -17.33
N LYS A 104 15.58 -19.23 -18.00
CA LYS A 104 16.69 -19.87 -17.31
C LYS A 104 17.50 -18.87 -16.47
N TYR A 105 17.74 -17.67 -16.99
CA TYR A 105 18.57 -16.63 -16.37
C TYR A 105 17.77 -15.37 -16.00
N HIS A 106 16.53 -15.53 -15.51
CA HIS A 106 15.77 -14.40 -14.95
C HIS A 106 16.39 -13.88 -13.65
N GLY A 107 15.88 -12.76 -13.13
CA GLY A 107 16.42 -12.07 -11.96
C GLY A 107 16.38 -12.89 -10.68
N ARG A 108 17.55 -13.06 -10.04
CA ARG A 108 17.68 -13.79 -8.75
C ARG A 108 18.58 -13.11 -7.75
N GLY A 109 18.38 -13.45 -6.48
CA GLY A 109 19.17 -12.99 -5.34
C GLY A 109 18.97 -11.52 -5.00
N TYR A 110 19.80 -11.01 -4.08
CA TYR A 110 19.67 -9.65 -3.57
C TYR A 110 19.85 -8.56 -4.63
N VAL A 111 20.66 -8.82 -5.66
CA VAL A 111 20.95 -7.87 -6.75
C VAL A 111 20.11 -8.10 -8.00
N GLN A 112 19.22 -9.09 -8.01
CA GLN A 112 18.46 -9.49 -9.20
C GLN A 112 19.37 -9.78 -10.42
N LEU A 113 20.36 -10.67 -10.23
CA LEU A 113 21.27 -11.10 -11.30
C LEU A 113 20.46 -11.67 -12.47
N THR A 114 20.60 -11.08 -13.65
CA THR A 114 19.75 -11.36 -14.82
C THR A 114 20.61 -11.51 -16.08
N GLY A 115 20.31 -12.51 -16.90
CA GLY A 115 20.95 -12.73 -18.21
C GLY A 115 22.14 -13.67 -18.20
N ARG A 116 22.22 -14.55 -19.19
CA ARG A 116 23.27 -15.57 -19.35
C ARG A 116 24.68 -15.00 -19.17
N ALA A 117 25.00 -13.88 -19.82
CA ALA A 117 26.34 -13.30 -19.75
C ALA A 117 26.74 -12.94 -18.31
N ASN A 118 25.79 -12.44 -17.52
CA ASN A 118 26.03 -12.09 -16.12
C ASN A 118 26.17 -13.33 -15.23
N TYR A 119 25.36 -14.38 -15.46
CA TYR A 119 25.51 -15.66 -14.75
C TYR A 119 26.84 -16.34 -15.09
N GLU A 120 27.28 -16.30 -16.36
CA GLU A 120 28.57 -16.84 -16.80
C GLU A 120 29.75 -16.11 -16.15
N SER A 121 29.79 -14.77 -16.22
CA SER A 121 30.90 -13.99 -15.64
C SER A 121 30.95 -14.14 -14.13
N THR A 122 29.81 -13.93 -13.45
CA THR A 122 29.73 -13.99 -11.98
C THR A 122 30.04 -15.39 -11.48
N GLY A 123 29.53 -16.43 -12.15
CA GLY A 123 29.81 -17.82 -11.81
C GLY A 123 31.30 -18.13 -11.91
N LYS A 124 31.95 -17.70 -13.00
CA LYS A 124 33.39 -17.87 -13.18
C LYS A 124 34.21 -17.16 -12.10
N GLU A 125 33.86 -15.91 -11.79
CA GLU A 125 34.59 -15.08 -10.81
C GLU A 125 34.45 -15.60 -9.38
N LEU A 126 33.30 -16.19 -9.05
CA LEU A 126 33.02 -16.78 -7.73
C LEU A 126 33.35 -18.28 -7.64
N GLY A 127 33.75 -18.93 -8.73
CA GLY A 127 33.96 -20.37 -8.78
C GLY A 127 32.68 -21.19 -8.58
N LEU A 128 31.54 -20.70 -9.06
CA LEU A 128 30.21 -21.30 -8.96
C LEU A 128 29.69 -21.67 -10.36
N ASP A 129 29.07 -22.85 -10.49
CA ASP A 129 28.43 -23.25 -11.75
C ASP A 129 27.02 -22.66 -11.87
N LEU A 130 26.94 -21.33 -12.03
CA LEU A 130 25.67 -20.61 -12.20
C LEU A 130 25.06 -20.79 -13.60
N VAL A 131 25.81 -21.37 -14.56
CA VAL A 131 25.33 -21.60 -15.92
C VAL A 131 24.47 -22.84 -15.99
N ASN A 132 24.91 -23.93 -15.36
CA ASN A 132 24.14 -25.17 -15.29
C ASN A 132 23.18 -25.19 -14.11
N HIS A 133 23.48 -24.45 -13.04
CA HIS A 133 22.69 -24.36 -11.82
C HIS A 133 22.32 -22.90 -11.46
N PRO A 134 21.56 -22.18 -12.30
CA PRO A 134 21.20 -20.79 -12.04
C PRO A 134 20.33 -20.60 -10.79
N GLU A 135 19.59 -21.62 -10.35
CA GLU A 135 18.81 -21.64 -9.11
C GLU A 135 19.67 -21.42 -7.86
N LEU A 136 20.98 -21.68 -7.93
CA LEU A 136 21.90 -21.37 -6.83
C LEU A 136 21.87 -19.88 -6.48
N ALA A 137 21.61 -18.99 -7.44
CA ALA A 137 21.53 -17.55 -7.18
C ALA A 137 20.34 -17.14 -6.28
N GLU A 138 19.34 -18.02 -6.06
CA GLU A 138 18.25 -17.80 -5.11
C GLU A 138 18.62 -18.23 -3.69
N ASN A 139 19.62 -19.10 -3.55
CA ASN A 139 20.10 -19.56 -2.26
C ASN A 139 20.74 -18.39 -1.51
N ARG A 140 20.30 -18.13 -0.27
CA ARG A 140 20.75 -17.01 0.57
C ARG A 140 22.28 -16.86 0.63
N GLU A 141 23.02 -17.97 0.73
CA GLU A 141 24.48 -17.95 0.88
C GLU A 141 25.17 -17.53 -0.41
N VAL A 142 24.74 -18.11 -1.53
CA VAL A 142 25.26 -17.78 -2.86
C VAL A 142 24.81 -16.38 -3.28
N ALA A 143 23.57 -16.02 -3.03
CA ALA A 143 23.03 -14.67 -3.27
C ALA A 143 23.83 -13.60 -2.52
N ALA A 144 24.26 -13.86 -1.28
CA ALA A 144 25.11 -12.95 -0.53
C ALA A 144 26.50 -12.80 -1.17
N LYS A 145 27.14 -13.90 -1.60
CA LYS A 145 28.42 -13.86 -2.32
C LYS A 145 28.29 -13.05 -3.61
N ILE A 146 27.23 -13.29 -4.38
CA ILE A 146 26.93 -12.53 -5.60
C ILE A 146 26.77 -11.04 -5.28
N ALA A 147 25.99 -10.68 -4.27
CA ALA A 147 25.75 -9.28 -3.91
C ALA A 147 27.03 -8.54 -3.48
N ILE A 148 27.84 -9.16 -2.63
CA ILE A 148 29.12 -8.60 -2.16
C ILE A 148 30.09 -8.44 -3.33
N HIS A 149 30.18 -9.45 -4.20
CA HIS A 149 31.01 -9.39 -5.40
C HIS A 149 30.55 -8.28 -6.35
N TYR A 150 29.24 -8.19 -6.62
CA TYR A 150 28.65 -7.16 -7.47
C TYR A 150 28.95 -5.75 -6.95
N TRP A 151 28.89 -5.54 -5.62
CA TRP A 151 29.29 -4.29 -4.98
C TRP A 151 30.77 -3.97 -5.19
N LYS A 152 31.65 -4.95 -4.92
CA LYS A 152 33.11 -4.81 -5.05
C LYS A 152 33.57 -4.59 -6.49
N ASP A 153 32.84 -5.12 -7.46
CA ASP A 153 33.16 -4.96 -8.89
C ASP A 153 32.68 -3.61 -9.44
N ARG A 154 31.49 -3.15 -9.02
CA ARG A 154 30.85 -1.99 -9.67
C ARG A 154 30.94 -0.68 -8.92
N VAL A 155 30.96 -0.72 -7.59
CA VAL A 155 30.89 0.50 -6.76
C VAL A 155 32.26 0.87 -6.21
N VAL A 156 33.00 -0.13 -5.72
CA VAL A 156 34.29 0.07 -5.06
C VAL A 156 35.35 0.69 -5.98
N PRO A 157 35.52 0.26 -7.25
CA PRO A 157 36.55 0.82 -8.13
C PRO A 157 36.30 2.29 -8.50
N ASN A 158 35.05 2.75 -8.39
CA ASN A 158 34.66 4.13 -8.66
C ASN A 158 34.74 5.03 -7.42
N HIS A 159 35.13 4.50 -6.25
CA HIS A 159 35.15 5.23 -4.99
C HIS A 159 33.77 5.78 -4.54
N HIS A 160 32.69 5.08 -4.90
CA HIS A 160 31.31 5.50 -4.62
C HIS A 160 30.68 4.82 -3.39
N GLN A 161 31.48 4.12 -2.58
CA GLN A 161 31.03 3.33 -1.44
C GLN A 161 30.18 4.13 -0.45
N ASP A 162 30.55 5.39 -0.20
CA ASP A 162 29.87 6.28 0.75
C ASP A 162 28.84 7.22 0.08
N ASP A 163 28.69 7.17 -1.26
CA ASP A 163 27.73 7.98 -2.00
C ASP A 163 26.59 7.11 -2.56
N VAL A 164 25.44 7.19 -1.88
CA VAL A 164 24.24 6.44 -2.26
C VAL A 164 23.78 6.73 -3.70
N LYS A 165 23.93 7.97 -4.18
CA LYS A 165 23.51 8.33 -5.53
C LYS A 165 24.45 7.78 -6.58
N ALA A 166 25.75 7.89 -6.35
CA ALA A 166 26.73 7.38 -7.28
C ALA A 166 26.69 5.83 -7.32
N ALA A 167 26.60 5.17 -6.16
CA ALA A 167 26.40 3.72 -6.08
C ALA A 167 25.09 3.25 -6.74
N CYS A 168 24.00 4.02 -6.62
CA CYS A 168 22.74 3.71 -7.32
C CYS A 168 22.94 3.67 -8.84
N HIS A 169 23.66 4.66 -9.38
CA HIS A 169 24.00 4.70 -10.80
C HIS A 169 24.86 3.51 -11.23
N ASP A 170 25.88 3.17 -10.44
CA ASP A 170 26.79 2.06 -10.75
C ASP A 170 26.08 0.69 -10.78
N ILE A 171 25.10 0.49 -9.89
CA ILE A 171 24.33 -0.75 -9.79
C ILE A 171 23.26 -0.84 -10.90
N ASN A 172 22.55 0.26 -11.17
CA ASN A 172 21.33 0.26 -12.00
C ASN A 172 21.54 0.84 -13.41
N GLY A 173 22.70 1.42 -13.71
CA GLY A 173 22.91 2.22 -14.93
C GLY A 173 22.08 3.52 -14.94
N GLY A 174 21.59 3.96 -13.78
CA GLY A 174 20.70 5.12 -13.64
C GLY A 174 20.22 5.31 -12.19
N TYR A 175 19.28 6.22 -11.97
CA TYR A 175 18.86 6.65 -10.62
C TYR A 175 17.51 6.04 -10.16
N LYS A 176 17.13 4.89 -10.71
CA LYS A 176 15.86 4.23 -10.39
C LYS A 176 15.80 3.88 -8.90
N GLY A 177 14.76 4.35 -8.21
CA GLY A 177 14.57 4.13 -6.77
C GLY A 177 15.57 4.88 -5.88
N LEU A 178 16.23 5.93 -6.36
CA LEU A 178 17.25 6.67 -5.60
C LEU A 178 16.74 7.18 -4.24
N SER A 179 15.50 7.66 -4.19
CA SER A 179 14.90 8.13 -2.93
C SER A 179 14.81 7.00 -1.89
N ASP A 180 14.24 5.86 -2.28
CA ASP A 180 14.11 4.67 -1.44
C ASP A 180 15.49 4.20 -0.96
N ARG A 181 16.50 4.20 -1.85
CA ARG A 181 17.88 3.79 -1.52
C ARG A 181 18.51 4.71 -0.48
N ARG A 182 18.33 6.03 -0.60
CA ARG A 182 18.79 7.00 0.42
C ARG A 182 18.13 6.77 1.77
N THR A 183 16.83 6.50 1.75
CA THR A 183 16.06 6.19 2.96
C THR A 183 16.59 4.93 3.63
N ALA A 184 16.72 3.86 2.86
CA ALA A 184 17.17 2.58 3.36
C ALA A 184 18.59 2.70 3.92
N ALA A 185 19.50 3.37 3.20
CA ALA A 185 20.86 3.61 3.67
C ALA A 185 20.88 4.40 4.99
N ALA A 186 20.12 5.49 5.11
CA ALA A 186 20.04 6.26 6.35
C ALA A 186 19.44 5.45 7.52
N ALA A 187 18.45 4.60 7.24
CA ALA A 187 17.86 3.71 8.24
C ALA A 187 18.86 2.65 8.72
N TRP A 188 19.71 2.12 7.82
CA TRP A 188 20.81 1.23 8.18
C TRP A 188 21.89 1.94 8.97
N GLU A 189 22.29 3.15 8.57
CA GLU A 189 23.28 3.95 9.29
C GLU A 189 22.83 4.19 10.73
N SER A 190 21.58 4.60 10.92
CA SER A 190 20.98 4.76 12.25
C SER A 190 20.99 3.45 13.05
N LYS A 191 20.65 2.30 12.45
CA LYS A 191 20.71 1.00 13.13
C LYS A 191 22.13 0.67 13.60
N LEU A 192 23.13 0.86 12.74
CA LEU A 192 24.53 0.56 13.05
C LEU A 192 25.06 1.49 14.16
N GLU A 193 24.73 2.78 14.13
CA GLU A 193 25.07 3.74 15.18
C GLU A 193 24.48 3.37 16.55
N HIS A 194 23.30 2.74 16.56
CA HIS A 194 22.62 2.28 17.78
C HIS A 194 22.97 0.83 18.15
N GLY A 195 24.07 0.28 17.61
CA GLY A 195 24.61 -1.01 18.02
C GLY A 195 23.78 -2.21 17.54
N TYR A 196 23.17 -2.13 16.35
CA TYR A 196 22.48 -3.27 15.76
C TYR A 196 23.37 -4.52 15.67
N VAL A 197 22.87 -5.65 16.18
CA VAL A 197 23.56 -6.95 16.13
C VAL A 197 22.72 -7.95 15.34
N PRO A 198 23.25 -8.55 14.24
CA PRO A 198 22.59 -9.64 13.53
C PRO A 198 22.20 -10.79 14.46
N GLY A 199 21.00 -11.35 14.27
CA GLY A 199 20.50 -12.46 15.08
C GLY A 199 20.00 -12.09 16.49
N ALA A 200 20.18 -10.83 16.93
CA ALA A 200 19.56 -10.38 18.18
C ALA A 200 18.01 -10.41 18.03
N PRO A 201 17.27 -10.85 19.07
CA PRO A 201 15.82 -10.75 19.08
C PRO A 201 15.45 -9.29 18.86
N ALA A 202 14.47 -9.05 17.99
CA ALA A 202 14.02 -7.70 17.73
C ALA A 202 13.67 -7.05 19.08
N PRO A 203 14.27 -5.89 19.45
CA PRO A 203 13.81 -5.16 20.62
C PRO A 203 12.32 -4.89 20.44
N ALA A 204 11.54 -4.86 21.53
CA ALA A 204 10.17 -4.37 21.49
C ALA A 204 10.21 -2.94 20.93
N SER A 205 9.87 -2.78 19.65
CA SER A 205 10.21 -1.59 18.87
C SER A 205 9.59 -0.31 19.43
N PRO A 206 10.39 0.75 19.62
CA PRO A 206 10.02 2.06 19.10
C PRO A 206 10.09 1.99 17.56
N ALA A 207 9.09 2.53 16.87
CA ALA A 207 8.96 2.45 15.40
C ALA A 207 10.25 2.84 14.66
N ALA A 208 10.69 1.97 13.75
CA ALA A 208 11.88 2.12 12.91
C ALA A 208 11.80 3.37 12.00
N PRO A 209 12.94 4.03 11.68
CA PRO A 209 12.97 5.16 10.77
C PRO A 209 12.72 4.68 9.33
N GLY A 210 11.50 4.92 8.88
CA GLY A 210 11.17 5.44 7.56
C GLY A 210 11.44 4.59 6.32
N ASN A 211 10.36 4.29 5.60
CA ASN A 211 10.35 3.75 4.24
C ASN A 211 9.79 4.88 3.35
N HIS A 212 10.62 5.68 2.67
CA HIS A 212 10.14 6.58 1.61
C HIS A 212 9.95 5.66 0.40
N GLY A 213 8.73 5.15 0.21
CA GLY A 213 8.45 4.11 -0.78
C GLY A 213 8.74 4.54 -2.23
N SER A 214 8.57 3.58 -3.16
CA SER A 214 8.77 3.70 -4.61
C SER A 214 8.45 5.07 -5.23
N THR A 215 9.11 5.43 -6.34
CA THR A 215 8.84 6.64 -7.15
C THR A 215 7.34 6.87 -7.39
N ASP A 216 6.55 5.81 -7.61
CA ASP A 216 5.09 5.90 -7.77
C ASP A 216 4.37 6.24 -6.46
N ASN A 217 4.84 5.71 -5.33
CA ASN A 217 4.35 6.04 -3.99
C ASN A 217 4.71 7.47 -3.60
N ASN A 218 5.92 7.94 -3.92
CA ASN A 218 6.34 9.31 -3.66
C ASN A 218 5.56 10.31 -4.54
N ARG A 219 5.28 9.95 -5.80
CA ARG A 219 4.44 10.75 -6.67
C ARG A 219 3.03 10.85 -6.13
N HIS A 220 2.47 9.72 -5.69
CA HIS A 220 1.15 9.66 -5.07
C HIS A 220 1.08 10.47 -3.77
N LEU A 221 2.10 10.34 -2.91
CA LEU A 221 2.28 11.16 -1.71
C LEU A 221 2.30 12.66 -2.03
N GLN A 222 3.14 13.09 -2.99
CA GLN A 222 3.24 14.49 -3.40
C GLN A 222 1.90 15.02 -3.92
N GLN A 223 1.14 14.20 -4.67
CA GLN A 223 -0.21 14.54 -5.13
C GLN A 223 -1.17 14.73 -3.95
N MET A 224 -1.17 13.82 -2.98
CA MET A 224 -2.03 13.92 -1.81
C MET A 224 -1.66 15.12 -0.91
N LEU A 225 -0.37 15.39 -0.71
CA LEU A 225 0.08 16.56 0.06
C LEU A 225 -0.40 17.87 -0.59
N ASN A 226 -0.21 18.02 -1.91
CA ASN A 226 -0.74 19.17 -2.65
C ASN A 226 -2.27 19.28 -2.55
N GLN A 227 -2.97 18.15 -2.64
CA GLN A 227 -4.44 18.13 -2.55
C GLN A 227 -4.94 18.65 -1.20
N HIS A 228 -4.18 18.42 -0.13
CA HIS A 228 -4.51 18.88 1.22
C HIS A 228 -3.78 20.18 1.62
N GLY A 229 -3.15 20.87 0.68
CA GLY A 229 -2.52 22.18 0.89
C GLY A 229 -1.15 22.16 1.58
N TYR A 230 -0.51 21.00 1.68
CA TYR A 230 0.84 20.86 2.24
C TYR A 230 1.90 21.10 1.18
N HIS A 231 2.58 22.23 1.32
CA HIS A 231 3.54 22.78 0.36
C HIS A 231 4.97 22.83 0.96
N ASP A 232 5.93 23.34 0.17
CA ASP A 232 7.25 23.64 0.71
C ASP A 232 7.23 24.81 1.73
N ALA A 233 8.36 25.06 2.40
CA ALA A 233 8.45 26.11 3.42
C ALA A 233 8.20 27.53 2.89
N ALA A 234 8.25 27.74 1.57
CA ALA A 234 7.94 29.01 0.92
C ALA A 234 6.48 29.08 0.42
N GLY A 235 5.68 28.03 0.67
CA GLY A 235 4.27 27.95 0.27
C GLY A 235 4.06 27.51 -1.18
N HIS A 236 5.10 27.09 -1.90
CA HIS A 236 4.96 26.62 -3.28
C HIS A 236 4.47 25.16 -3.32
N PRO A 237 3.50 24.85 -4.20
CA PRO A 237 3.07 23.47 -4.42
C PRO A 237 4.23 22.56 -4.78
N LEU A 238 4.18 21.32 -4.31
CA LEU A 238 5.14 20.28 -4.66
C LEU A 238 5.00 19.91 -6.14
N LYS A 239 6.11 19.56 -6.77
CA LYS A 239 6.07 18.88 -8.06
C LYS A 239 5.85 17.39 -7.81
N ALA A 240 4.82 16.80 -8.42
CA ALA A 240 4.54 15.37 -8.32
C ALA A 240 5.40 14.56 -9.32
N ASP A 241 6.72 14.63 -9.17
CA ASP A 241 7.70 13.93 -10.02
C ASP A 241 8.06 12.54 -9.50
N GLY A 242 7.78 12.26 -8.22
CA GLY A 242 8.17 11.03 -7.52
C GLY A 242 9.53 11.13 -6.83
N ASP A 243 10.16 12.31 -6.85
CA ASP A 243 11.42 12.57 -6.15
C ASP A 243 11.15 13.12 -4.75
N TYR A 244 11.43 12.32 -3.72
CA TYR A 244 11.35 12.78 -2.33
C TYR A 244 12.51 13.72 -1.98
N GLY A 245 12.43 14.96 -2.45
CA GLY A 245 13.41 16.01 -2.20
C GLY A 245 13.15 16.79 -0.90
N ALA A 246 14.00 17.76 -0.61
CA ALA A 246 13.88 18.62 0.58
C ALA A 246 12.50 19.29 0.70
N ARG A 247 11.89 19.66 -0.43
CA ARG A 247 10.54 20.26 -0.47
C ARG A 247 9.45 19.26 -0.04
N THR A 248 9.52 18.02 -0.53
CA THR A 248 8.58 16.95 -0.12
C THR A 248 8.74 16.62 1.35
N LYS A 249 9.99 16.54 1.85
CA LYS A 249 10.26 16.35 3.28
C LYS A 249 9.63 17.45 4.14
N GLN A 250 9.81 18.72 3.76
CA GLN A 250 9.21 19.86 4.47
C GLN A 250 7.68 19.79 4.52
N ALA A 251 7.04 19.44 3.41
CA ALA A 251 5.60 19.28 3.35
C ALA A 251 5.11 18.12 4.23
N VAL A 252 5.85 17.01 4.28
CA VAL A 252 5.54 15.87 5.16
C VAL A 252 5.70 16.26 6.63
N GLU A 253 6.75 16.98 7.00
CA GLU A 253 6.91 17.47 8.39
C GLU A 253 5.78 18.43 8.79
N ALA A 254 5.35 19.30 7.87
CA ALA A 254 4.21 20.19 8.08
C ALA A 254 2.91 19.39 8.31
N PHE A 255 2.65 18.41 7.45
CA PHE A 255 1.53 17.48 7.59
C PHE A 255 1.55 16.73 8.91
N GLN A 256 2.69 16.10 9.25
CA GLN A 256 2.83 15.35 10.49
C GLN A 256 2.58 16.23 11.71
N ARG A 257 3.05 17.48 11.72
CA ARG A 257 2.84 18.44 12.81
C ARG A 257 1.36 18.76 12.99
N GLU A 258 0.64 18.99 11.90
CA GLU A 258 -0.79 19.32 11.94
C GLU A 258 -1.66 18.11 12.30
N GLN A 259 -1.28 16.92 11.84
CA GLN A 259 -2.00 15.68 12.15
C GLN A 259 -1.58 15.04 13.48
N HIS A 260 -0.79 15.74 14.30
CA HIS A 260 -0.27 15.26 15.59
C HIS A 260 0.44 13.90 15.48
N LEU A 261 1.13 13.67 14.38
CA LEU A 261 1.99 12.51 14.15
C LEU A 261 3.43 12.83 14.60
N LYS A 262 4.26 11.79 14.69
CA LYS A 262 5.70 11.96 14.86
C LYS A 262 6.26 12.78 13.69
N VAL A 263 6.89 13.91 13.99
CA VAL A 263 7.48 14.82 13.00
C VAL A 263 8.91 14.37 12.69
N ASP A 264 9.05 13.39 11.81
CA ASP A 264 10.34 12.86 11.36
C ASP A 264 10.60 13.12 9.87
N GLY A 265 9.64 13.76 9.17
CA GLY A 265 9.74 14.06 7.76
C GLY A 265 9.70 12.82 6.89
N VAL A 266 9.20 11.70 7.41
CA VAL A 266 9.04 10.44 6.69
C VAL A 266 7.58 10.09 6.47
N ALA A 267 7.20 9.90 5.21
CA ALA A 267 5.92 9.29 4.84
C ALA A 267 5.86 7.78 5.13
N GLY A 268 6.00 7.41 6.40
CA GLY A 268 5.81 6.03 6.87
C GLY A 268 4.32 5.62 6.91
N PRO A 269 4.02 4.38 7.32
CA PRO A 269 2.65 3.84 7.29
C PRO A 269 1.60 4.69 8.01
N ALA A 270 1.93 5.26 9.18
CA ALA A 270 1.01 6.13 9.92
C ALA A 270 0.72 7.45 9.16
N THR A 271 1.74 8.02 8.52
CA THR A 271 1.63 9.22 7.70
C THR A 271 0.83 8.96 6.43
N MET A 272 1.15 7.88 5.70
CA MET A 272 0.42 7.47 4.50
C MET A 272 -1.04 7.14 4.83
N HIS A 273 -1.31 6.33 5.84
CA HIS A 273 -2.68 5.97 6.25
C HIS A 273 -3.50 7.22 6.64
N ARG A 274 -2.89 8.18 7.35
CA ARG A 274 -3.60 9.41 7.72
C ARG A 274 -3.89 10.29 6.50
N LEU A 275 -2.94 10.39 5.58
CA LEU A 275 -3.07 11.18 4.36
C LEU A 275 -4.07 10.53 3.38
N GLU A 276 -4.07 9.20 3.28
CA GLU A 276 -5.05 8.42 2.54
C GLU A 276 -6.44 8.53 3.17
N ALA A 277 -6.57 8.48 4.49
CA ALA A 277 -7.85 8.71 5.15
C ALA A 277 -8.40 10.11 4.86
N LEU A 278 -7.53 11.14 4.86
CA LEU A 278 -7.92 12.49 4.45
C LEU A 278 -8.31 12.54 2.97
N THR A 279 -7.59 11.85 2.09
CA THR A 279 -7.90 11.78 0.65
C THR A 279 -9.16 10.97 0.37
N GLN A 280 -9.45 9.93 1.13
CA GLN A 280 -10.70 9.17 1.05
C GLN A 280 -11.88 9.98 1.63
N HIS A 281 -11.62 10.90 2.56
CA HIS A 281 -12.61 11.85 3.06
C HIS A 281 -12.75 13.13 2.20
N ALA A 282 -11.75 13.47 1.37
CA ALA A 282 -11.75 14.61 0.45
C ALA A 282 -11.93 14.24 -1.04
N GLY A 283 -11.96 12.94 -1.34
CA GLY A 283 -11.86 12.36 -2.68
C GLY A 283 -13.19 11.96 -3.30
N THR A 284 -14.29 12.64 -3.00
CA THR A 284 -15.46 12.65 -3.89
C THR A 284 -15.36 13.84 -4.84
N LYS A 285 -14.71 13.64 -6.00
CA LYS A 285 -14.94 14.50 -7.18
C LYS A 285 -16.16 13.96 -7.96
N PRO A 286 -16.91 14.85 -8.64
CA PRO A 286 -18.35 14.69 -8.85
C PRO A 286 -18.67 13.84 -10.08
N GLU A 287 -19.09 12.60 -9.86
CA GLU A 287 -20.03 11.93 -10.77
C GLU A 287 -21.36 11.76 -10.03
N GLN A 288 -22.29 12.69 -10.32
CA GLN A 288 -23.72 12.67 -10.00
C GLN A 288 -24.15 11.81 -8.80
N SER A 289 -23.58 12.07 -7.61
CA SER A 289 -24.08 11.53 -6.36
C SER A 289 -25.18 12.44 -5.83
N ALA A 290 -26.24 11.86 -5.27
CA ALA A 290 -27.34 12.62 -4.68
C ALA A 290 -26.81 13.66 -3.68
N PRO A 291 -27.49 14.82 -3.54
CA PRO A 291 -27.06 15.86 -2.60
C PRO A 291 -26.91 15.31 -1.18
N ARG A 292 -25.99 15.86 -0.40
CA ARG A 292 -25.80 15.44 1.01
C ARG A 292 -26.93 15.99 1.88
N LEU A 293 -27.28 15.32 2.98
CA LEU A 293 -28.39 15.67 3.88
C LEU A 293 -28.37 17.13 4.37
N ASP A 294 -27.19 17.69 4.57
CA ASP A 294 -26.98 19.08 5.00
C ASP A 294 -27.03 20.11 3.85
N GLN A 295 -27.04 19.66 2.59
CA GLN A 295 -27.22 20.51 1.42
C GLN A 295 -28.70 20.84 1.21
N ALA A 296 -29.00 22.10 0.90
CA ALA A 296 -30.35 22.59 0.67
C ALA A 296 -31.09 21.89 -0.49
N SER A 297 -30.35 21.29 -1.42
CA SER A 297 -30.88 20.52 -2.55
C SER A 297 -31.36 19.12 -2.19
N HIS A 298 -31.07 18.61 -0.98
CA HIS A 298 -31.50 17.28 -0.58
C HIS A 298 -32.99 17.26 -0.16
N PRO A 299 -33.80 16.29 -0.63
CA PRO A 299 -35.23 16.21 -0.33
C PRO A 299 -35.51 16.14 1.18
N ASP A 300 -34.60 15.54 1.96
CA ASP A 300 -34.73 15.45 3.42
C ASP A 300 -33.98 16.53 4.21
N ASN A 301 -33.47 17.58 3.54
CA ASN A 301 -32.76 18.67 4.22
C ASN A 301 -33.64 19.36 5.28
N ALA A 302 -34.95 19.47 5.04
CA ALA A 302 -35.89 20.03 6.01
C ALA A 302 -35.95 19.18 7.30
N MET A 303 -36.02 17.85 7.16
CA MET A 303 -36.02 16.93 8.30
C MET A 303 -34.65 16.90 8.99
N TYR A 304 -33.55 17.04 8.25
CA TYR A 304 -32.21 17.20 8.81
C TYR A 304 -32.08 18.47 9.66
N LYS A 305 -32.59 19.62 9.18
CA LYS A 305 -32.61 20.87 9.97
C LYS A 305 -33.45 20.74 11.24
N GLN A 306 -34.57 20.02 11.17
CA GLN A 306 -35.40 19.71 12.35
C GLN A 306 -34.63 18.85 13.36
N ALA A 307 -34.00 17.77 12.92
CA ALA A 307 -33.17 16.92 13.76
C ALA A 307 -32.01 17.70 14.38
N LEU A 308 -31.31 18.52 13.58
CA LEU A 308 -30.19 19.32 14.04
C LEU A 308 -30.60 20.34 15.10
N THR A 309 -31.75 21.00 14.91
CA THR A 309 -32.30 21.93 15.90
C THR A 309 -32.59 21.21 17.22
N ALA A 310 -33.21 20.02 17.15
CA ALA A 310 -33.51 19.23 18.34
C ALA A 310 -32.25 18.67 19.03
N VAL A 311 -31.22 18.27 18.27
CA VAL A 311 -29.92 17.86 18.83
C VAL A 311 -29.20 19.03 19.49
N HIS A 312 -29.24 20.24 18.90
CA HIS A 312 -28.66 21.42 19.55
C HIS A 312 -29.37 21.80 20.85
N GLN A 313 -30.69 21.61 20.92
CA GLN A 313 -31.46 21.78 22.15
C GLN A 313 -31.04 20.76 23.21
N LEU A 314 -30.85 19.49 22.80
CA LEU A 314 -30.34 18.43 23.65
C LEU A 314 -28.92 18.75 24.15
N ASP A 315 -28.02 19.20 23.27
CA ASP A 315 -26.67 19.63 23.65
C ASP A 315 -26.72 20.74 24.69
N ALA A 316 -27.56 21.76 24.49
CA ALA A 316 -27.74 22.84 25.46
C ALA A 316 -28.27 22.34 26.81
N GLN A 317 -29.21 21.38 26.82
CA GLN A 317 -29.70 20.74 28.05
C GLN A 317 -28.60 19.99 28.80
N HIS A 318 -27.66 19.39 28.07
CA HIS A 318 -26.51 18.69 28.63
C HIS A 318 -25.25 19.56 28.74
N GLN A 319 -25.37 20.88 28.62
CA GLN A 319 -24.26 21.85 28.73
C GLN A 319 -23.11 21.57 27.73
N ARG A 320 -23.44 21.01 26.58
CA ARG A 320 -22.53 20.81 25.45
C ARG A 320 -22.73 21.90 24.41
N THR A 321 -21.64 22.27 23.76
CA THR A 321 -21.69 23.12 22.56
C THR A 321 -21.89 22.23 21.34
N PRO A 322 -22.81 22.57 20.42
CA PRO A 322 -22.96 21.84 19.18
C PRO A 322 -21.65 21.71 18.39
N ASP A 323 -21.36 20.50 17.93
CA ASP A 323 -20.12 20.16 17.23
C ASP A 323 -20.38 19.21 16.05
N GLN A 324 -19.31 18.64 15.49
CA GLN A 324 -19.44 17.68 14.39
C GLN A 324 -20.21 16.40 14.80
N HIS A 325 -20.14 15.99 16.06
CA HIS A 325 -20.90 14.84 16.56
C HIS A 325 -22.39 15.15 16.61
N SER A 326 -22.78 16.40 16.89
CA SER A 326 -24.16 16.88 16.81
C SER A 326 -24.70 16.76 15.38
N ASN A 327 -23.91 17.16 14.38
CA ASN A 327 -24.26 17.02 12.96
C ASN A 327 -24.44 15.55 12.55
N ASN A 328 -23.51 14.69 12.98
CA ASN A 328 -23.51 13.26 12.69
C ASN A 328 -24.74 12.56 13.32
N LEU A 329 -25.03 12.86 14.59
CA LEU A 329 -26.19 12.35 15.30
C LEU A 329 -27.51 12.76 14.62
N ALA A 330 -27.63 14.04 14.22
CA ALA A 330 -28.80 14.53 13.51
C ALA A 330 -29.02 13.81 12.17
N ALA A 331 -27.96 13.56 11.40
CA ALA A 331 -28.06 12.84 10.13
C ALA A 331 -28.48 11.38 10.32
N ALA A 332 -27.89 10.67 11.29
CA ALA A 332 -28.26 9.30 11.61
C ALA A 332 -29.72 9.17 12.06
N LEU A 333 -30.24 10.15 12.82
CA LEU A 333 -31.64 10.20 13.23
C LEU A 333 -32.59 10.38 12.05
N VAL A 334 -32.22 11.15 11.01
CA VAL A 334 -33.01 11.24 9.77
C VAL A 334 -33.09 9.90 9.06
N VAL A 335 -31.98 9.15 8.99
CA VAL A 335 -31.95 7.81 8.38
C VAL A 335 -32.91 6.87 9.12
N ALA A 336 -32.84 6.83 10.44
CA ALA A 336 -33.72 6.00 11.26
C ALA A 336 -35.20 6.43 11.12
N ALA A 337 -35.47 7.73 11.17
CA ALA A 337 -36.82 8.28 11.01
C ALA A 337 -37.43 7.92 9.65
N ARG A 338 -36.67 8.01 8.57
CA ARG A 338 -37.12 7.64 7.22
C ARG A 338 -37.37 6.14 7.07
N ARG A 339 -36.48 5.31 7.63
CA ARG A 339 -36.68 3.85 7.70
C ARG A 339 -38.01 3.49 8.39
N ASP A 340 -38.37 4.23 9.43
CA ASP A 340 -39.56 3.96 10.25
C ASP A 340 -40.80 4.76 9.76
N GLY A 341 -40.71 5.36 8.56
CA GLY A 341 -41.83 6.02 7.88
C GLY A 341 -42.24 7.36 8.48
N MET A 342 -41.36 8.01 9.24
CA MET A 342 -41.58 9.35 9.77
C MET A 342 -41.40 10.41 8.67
N THR A 343 -42.12 11.53 8.82
CA THR A 343 -42.13 12.65 7.87
C THR A 343 -41.57 13.95 8.45
N GLN A 344 -41.36 13.99 9.78
CA GLN A 344 -40.69 15.08 10.48
C GLN A 344 -40.04 14.58 11.78
N ILE A 345 -39.17 15.37 12.38
CA ILE A 345 -38.60 15.14 13.72
C ILE A 345 -38.91 16.37 14.57
N ASN A 346 -39.71 16.24 15.63
CA ASN A 346 -40.06 17.36 16.50
C ASN A 346 -39.15 17.45 17.73
N HIS A 347 -38.71 16.29 18.25
CA HIS A 347 -37.83 16.21 19.41
C HIS A 347 -36.76 15.13 19.23
N VAL A 348 -35.65 15.31 19.95
CA VAL A 348 -34.62 14.29 20.12
C VAL A 348 -34.37 14.12 21.61
N VAL A 349 -34.43 12.89 22.09
CA VAL A 349 -34.20 12.54 23.50
C VAL A 349 -33.20 11.41 23.62
N LEU A 350 -32.51 11.32 24.76
CA LEU A 350 -31.64 10.20 25.11
C LEU A 350 -32.35 9.29 26.12
N ASN A 351 -31.97 8.01 26.14
CA ASN A 351 -32.26 7.17 27.32
C ASN A 351 -31.32 7.53 28.49
N ASP A 352 -31.62 6.98 29.66
CA ASP A 352 -30.94 7.32 30.93
C ASP A 352 -29.41 7.16 30.88
N ASP A 353 -28.90 6.17 30.16
CA ASP A 353 -27.46 5.91 30.03
C ASP A 353 -26.82 6.58 28.78
N ALA A 354 -27.59 7.37 28.04
CA ALA A 354 -27.22 8.00 26.78
C ALA A 354 -26.71 7.03 25.68
N SER A 355 -26.91 5.73 25.83
CA SER A 355 -26.48 4.74 24.83
C SER A 355 -27.34 4.77 23.56
N ARG A 356 -28.58 5.29 23.65
CA ARG A 356 -29.50 5.45 22.54
C ARG A 356 -30.06 6.87 22.46
N ALA A 357 -30.22 7.35 21.24
CA ALA A 357 -30.94 8.57 20.92
C ALA A 357 -32.21 8.25 20.13
N TYR A 358 -33.27 8.99 20.41
CA TYR A 358 -34.60 8.77 19.87
C TYR A 358 -35.08 10.03 19.14
N ALA A 359 -35.37 9.90 17.85
CA ALA A 359 -36.12 10.89 17.09
C ALA A 359 -37.61 10.70 17.37
N VAL A 360 -38.31 11.78 17.74
CA VAL A 360 -39.74 11.73 18.06
C VAL A 360 -40.52 12.65 17.13
N GLN A 361 -41.58 12.12 16.51
CA GLN A 361 -42.57 12.87 15.74
C GLN A 361 -43.87 12.99 16.55
N GLY A 362 -44.38 14.21 16.66
CA GLY A 362 -45.51 14.58 17.51
C GLY A 362 -45.10 14.98 18.93
N ASP A 363 -46.08 15.30 19.77
CA ASP A 363 -45.84 15.69 21.16
C ASP A 363 -45.28 14.54 22.00
N LEU A 364 -44.28 14.82 22.86
CA LEU A 364 -43.64 13.82 23.73
C LEU A 364 -44.63 13.05 24.62
N ASN A 365 -45.71 13.72 25.04
CA ASN A 365 -46.75 13.14 25.90
C ASN A 365 -47.91 12.51 25.14
N SER A 366 -47.92 12.57 23.81
CA SER A 366 -48.98 11.98 23.00
C SER A 366 -48.83 10.45 22.92
N PRO A 367 -49.94 9.68 23.00
CA PRO A 367 -49.93 8.25 22.70
C PRO A 367 -49.75 7.96 21.20
N HIS A 368 -49.91 8.98 20.34
CA HIS A 368 -49.79 8.84 18.88
C HIS A 368 -48.41 9.26 18.35
N LYS A 369 -47.44 9.54 19.24
CA LYS A 369 -46.08 9.87 18.83
C LYS A 369 -45.43 8.69 18.09
N ARG A 370 -44.59 9.00 17.11
CA ARG A 370 -43.73 8.01 16.44
C ARG A 370 -42.30 8.20 16.91
N ILE A 371 -41.60 7.09 17.08
CA ILE A 371 -40.23 7.08 17.58
C ILE A 371 -39.39 6.22 16.64
N ALA A 372 -38.21 6.74 16.30
CA ALA A 372 -37.14 5.98 15.67
C ALA A 372 -35.87 6.17 16.49
N ASP A 373 -34.99 5.17 16.53
CA ASP A 373 -33.85 5.20 17.43
C ASP A 373 -32.53 4.73 16.81
N VAL A 374 -31.44 5.24 17.39
CA VAL A 374 -30.06 4.97 16.97
C VAL A 374 -29.17 4.74 18.19
N ALA A 375 -28.13 3.92 18.04
CA ALA A 375 -27.08 3.82 19.03
C ALA A 375 -26.23 5.09 19.01
N THR A 376 -26.18 5.84 20.12
CA THR A 376 -25.59 7.19 20.16
C THR A 376 -24.13 7.18 19.71
N ARG A 377 -23.31 6.25 20.22
CA ARG A 377 -21.89 6.14 19.85
C ARG A 377 -21.67 5.91 18.35
N GLN A 378 -22.48 5.03 17.76
CA GLN A 378 -22.40 4.75 16.32
C GLN A 378 -22.88 5.94 15.51
N ALA A 379 -23.99 6.57 15.93
CA ALA A 379 -24.57 7.73 15.27
C ALA A 379 -23.60 8.93 15.26
N THR A 380 -22.94 9.22 16.37
CA THR A 380 -21.96 10.32 16.45
C THR A 380 -20.69 10.03 15.66
N ALA A 381 -20.34 8.76 15.43
CA ALA A 381 -19.18 8.35 14.63
C ALA A 381 -19.49 8.21 13.13
N THR A 382 -20.77 8.19 12.73
CA THR A 382 -21.19 8.06 11.33
C THR A 382 -21.35 9.45 10.73
N SER A 383 -20.56 9.79 9.71
CA SER A 383 -20.59 11.13 9.14
C SER A 383 -21.93 11.46 8.45
N VAL A 384 -22.22 12.75 8.28
CA VAL A 384 -23.37 13.22 7.49
C VAL A 384 -23.32 12.65 6.05
N GLU A 385 -22.11 12.51 5.49
CA GLU A 385 -21.89 11.88 4.17
C GLU A 385 -22.32 10.41 4.18
N GLN A 386 -21.80 9.61 5.12
CA GLN A 386 -22.16 8.19 5.25
C GLN A 386 -23.66 8.00 5.49
N SER A 387 -24.27 8.88 6.30
CA SER A 387 -25.71 8.87 6.56
C SER A 387 -26.52 9.22 5.30
N SER A 388 -26.04 10.15 4.49
CA SER A 388 -26.69 10.53 3.21
C SER A 388 -26.66 9.38 2.21
N GLN A 389 -25.52 8.69 2.11
CA GLN A 389 -25.38 7.51 1.26
C GLN A 389 -26.28 6.36 1.74
N ALA A 390 -26.37 6.10 3.04
CA ALA A 390 -27.26 5.08 3.60
C ALA A 390 -28.74 5.37 3.29
N LEU A 391 -29.14 6.64 3.35
CA LEU A 391 -30.50 7.06 3.01
C LEU A 391 -30.82 6.88 1.52
N GLN A 392 -29.86 7.21 0.64
CA GLN A 392 -30.00 7.00 -0.79
C GLN A 392 -30.13 5.51 -1.14
N GLN A 393 -29.33 4.66 -0.51
CA GLN A 393 -29.41 3.19 -0.69
C GLN A 393 -30.75 2.63 -0.21
N ALA A 394 -31.31 3.17 0.88
CA ALA A 394 -32.62 2.76 1.38
C ALA A 394 -33.79 3.23 0.50
N ALA A 395 -33.61 4.31 -0.27
CA ALA A 395 -34.63 4.86 -1.18
C ALA A 395 -34.60 4.26 -2.60
N ALA A 396 -33.55 3.52 -2.97
CA ALA A 396 -33.47 2.86 -4.27
C ALA A 396 -34.53 1.75 -4.39
N PRO A 397 -35.23 1.62 -5.54
CA PRO A 397 -36.18 0.53 -5.74
C PRO A 397 -35.47 -0.80 -5.58
N LYS A 398 -35.98 -1.67 -4.70
CA LYS A 398 -35.50 -3.06 -4.57
C LYS A 398 -35.53 -3.71 -5.95
N GLN A 399 -34.36 -4.04 -6.50
CA GLN A 399 -34.28 -4.95 -7.63
C GLN A 399 -34.97 -6.27 -7.22
N PRO A 400 -35.78 -6.89 -8.10
CA PRO A 400 -36.45 -8.14 -7.76
C PRO A 400 -35.41 -9.20 -7.38
N ASP A 401 -35.70 -9.91 -6.28
CA ASP A 401 -34.91 -11.04 -5.79
C ASP A 401 -34.46 -11.92 -6.96
N GLN A 402 -33.15 -12.05 -7.13
CA GLN A 402 -32.61 -13.23 -7.81
C GLN A 402 -32.95 -14.42 -6.91
N ALA A 403 -34.07 -15.07 -7.22
CA ALA A 403 -34.44 -16.35 -6.67
C ALA A 403 -33.21 -17.27 -6.72
N GLN A 404 -32.77 -17.68 -5.53
CA GLN A 404 -31.81 -18.76 -5.37
C GLN A 404 -32.37 -19.98 -6.11
N ALA A 405 -31.68 -20.40 -7.17
CA ALA A 405 -31.93 -21.69 -7.77
C ALA A 405 -31.75 -22.76 -6.69
N PRO A 406 -32.67 -23.73 -6.54
CA PRO A 406 -32.55 -24.76 -5.53
C PRO A 406 -31.29 -25.60 -5.78
N VAL A 407 -30.47 -25.70 -4.75
CA VAL A 407 -29.33 -26.61 -4.66
C VAL A 407 -29.85 -28.04 -4.81
N LEU A 408 -29.54 -28.69 -5.94
CA LEU A 408 -29.78 -30.11 -6.10
C LEU A 408 -28.77 -30.85 -5.19
N LEU A 409 -29.28 -31.42 -4.09
CA LEU A 409 -28.55 -32.34 -3.23
C LEU A 409 -28.18 -33.60 -4.04
N GLN A 410 -26.89 -33.77 -4.34
CA GLN A 410 -26.37 -35.05 -4.80
C GLN A 410 -26.34 -36.05 -3.62
N PRO A 411 -26.82 -37.28 -3.77
CA PRO A 411 -26.75 -38.28 -2.71
C PRO A 411 -25.31 -38.70 -2.43
N THR A 412 -24.94 -38.68 -1.16
CA THR A 412 -23.72 -39.25 -0.60
C THR A 412 -23.66 -40.76 -0.87
N GLN A 413 -22.71 -41.19 -1.71
CA GLN A 413 -22.32 -42.60 -1.78
C GLN A 413 -21.37 -42.92 -0.62
N GLN A 414 -21.94 -43.55 0.41
CA GLN A 414 -21.18 -44.34 1.38
C GLN A 414 -20.51 -45.50 0.63
N THR A 415 -19.17 -45.50 0.57
CA THR A 415 -18.40 -46.70 0.29
C THR A 415 -17.83 -47.22 1.59
N ALA A 416 -18.42 -48.32 2.07
CA ALA A 416 -17.97 -49.07 3.22
C ALA A 416 -16.59 -49.70 2.92
N SER A 417 -15.66 -49.58 3.86
CA SER A 417 -14.47 -50.42 3.91
C SER A 417 -14.83 -51.79 4.50
N PRO A 418 -14.44 -52.92 3.89
CA PRO A 418 -14.47 -54.21 4.57
C PRO A 418 -13.17 -54.42 5.37
N ALA A 419 -13.32 -54.88 6.61
CA ALA A 419 -12.25 -55.41 7.46
C ALA A 419 -11.93 -56.88 7.08
N PRO A 420 -10.79 -57.45 7.54
CA PRO A 420 -10.05 -58.52 6.84
C PRO A 420 -10.34 -59.95 7.33
N SER A 421 -9.71 -60.92 6.64
CA SER A 421 -9.49 -62.36 6.93
C SER A 421 -10.32 -63.26 5.98
N ARG A 422 -9.75 -64.13 5.15
CA ARG A 422 -8.79 -65.21 5.43
C ARG A 422 -8.07 -65.65 4.16
#